data_AF-A0A7W1ESQ7-F1
#
_entry.id   AF-A0A7W1ESQ7-F1
#
_cell.length_a   1.000
_cell.length_b   1.000
_cell.length_c   1.000
_cell.angle_alpha   90.00
_cell.angle_beta   90.00
_cell.angle_gamma   90.00
#
_symmetry.space_group_name_H-M   'P 1'
#
loop_
_entity.id
_entity.type
_entity.pdbx_description
1 polymer ?
#
loop_
_entity_poly.entity_id
_entity_poly.type
_entity_poly.pdbx_seq_one_letter_code
_entity_poly.pdbx_strand_id
1 'polypeptide(L)'
;MVLISIFLFSCSNNVSAYPEPIGEKNDTLVEKTIEEPKTLCHNVVGFLNPKTQLNENYVLDRSIYNLKLDTVAQVKFWRNIMKLHEDSAIVNFANSRTVIQKISIKEWNLRSDSLKKQYRDSVRMSFNLDSTNRVLITTGKKFFYDFDKTSQNFHKGINCFVENGVDPWFAQAILLIESPNKLQKSNAGAYGSFQLMKDVARLFGLKVNKQMDERADFERSAYASSSLIKTVCIPKARKMLDSLNITGYSEQDLWFRLLVMHVYHAGSYNVQSALFTFKPTQGNMDLIYKLWQAQTARFKNASQNYSQLVLAAMLEMNERALLAKN
;
A
#
# COMPACT_ATOMS: atom_id res chain seq x y z
N MET A 1 7.13 15.21 -7.54
CA MET A 1 7.99 14.14 -8.07
C MET A 1 8.44 13.30 -6.89
N VAL A 2 7.82 12.14 -6.65
CA VAL A 2 8.23 11.26 -5.54
C VAL A 2 9.55 10.61 -5.96
N LEU A 3 10.62 11.04 -5.29
CA LEU A 3 11.96 10.48 -5.44
C LEU A 3 11.95 9.08 -4.81
N ILE A 4 11.90 8.05 -5.64
CA ILE A 4 12.19 6.67 -5.22
C ILE A 4 13.68 6.47 -5.49
N SER A 5 14.47 6.46 -4.41
CA SER A 5 15.93 6.28 -4.49
C SER A 5 16.35 4.87 -4.10
N ILE A 6 16.82 4.16 -5.13
CA ILE A 6 17.97 3.25 -5.23
C ILE A 6 17.97 1.90 -4.48
N PHE A 7 17.95 0.87 -5.33
CA PHE A 7 18.28 -0.54 -5.14
C PHE A 7 19.79 -0.80 -5.03
N LEU A 8 20.14 -1.88 -4.32
CA LEU A 8 21.05 -2.96 -4.74
C LEU A 8 21.19 -3.92 -3.55
N PHE A 9 20.88 -5.20 -3.73
CA PHE A 9 21.37 -6.27 -2.88
C PHE A 9 21.69 -7.48 -3.75
N SER A 10 22.97 -7.82 -3.82
CA SER A 10 23.48 -9.09 -4.32
C SER A 10 23.35 -10.12 -3.19
N CYS A 11 22.67 -11.23 -3.44
CA CYS A 11 22.77 -12.42 -2.60
C CYS A 11 23.74 -13.39 -3.27
N SER A 12 24.91 -13.59 -2.65
CA SER A 12 25.79 -14.71 -2.95
C SER A 12 25.28 -15.93 -2.17
N ASN A 13 24.92 -16.99 -2.90
CA ASN A 13 24.59 -18.29 -2.34
C ASN A 13 25.89 -19.06 -2.05
N ASN A 14 26.04 -19.54 -0.81
CA ASN A 14 26.86 -20.72 -0.52
C ASN A 14 25.90 -21.83 -0.07
N VAL A 15 25.74 -22.83 -0.93
CA VAL A 15 25.05 -24.09 -0.64
C VAL A 15 26.13 -25.08 -0.19
N SER A 16 26.01 -25.59 1.03
CA SER A 16 26.71 -26.80 1.46
C SER A 16 25.65 -27.87 1.72
N ALA A 17 25.67 -28.89 0.89
CA ALA A 17 24.91 -30.13 1.05
C ALA A 17 25.59 -31.02 2.08
N TYR A 18 24.83 -31.75 2.89
CA TYR A 18 25.02 -33.18 3.22
C TYR A 18 23.73 -33.72 3.90
N PRO A 19 23.25 -34.94 3.55
CA PRO A 19 22.04 -35.54 4.12
C PRO A 19 22.37 -36.58 5.21
N GLU A 20 21.40 -36.86 6.09
CA GLU A 20 21.07 -38.17 6.74
C GLU A 20 20.21 -37.95 8.00
N PRO A 21 19.53 -38.98 8.58
CA PRO A 21 18.79 -40.08 7.95
C PRO A 21 17.35 -40.22 8.53
N ILE A 22 16.60 -41.13 7.93
CA ILE A 22 15.19 -41.46 8.16
C ILE A 22 15.01 -42.21 9.50
N GLY A 23 14.02 -41.79 10.31
CA GLY A 23 13.55 -42.50 11.51
C GLY A 23 12.02 -42.62 11.52
N GLU A 24 11.53 -43.81 11.84
CA GLU A 24 10.12 -44.25 11.77
C GLU A 24 9.21 -43.73 12.90
N LYS A 25 7.95 -43.50 12.50
CA LYS A 25 6.64 -43.67 13.18
C LYS A 25 6.35 -42.95 14.51
N ASN A 26 5.23 -42.20 14.50
CA ASN A 26 4.05 -42.52 15.31
C ASN A 26 2.82 -41.76 14.79
N ASP A 27 1.88 -42.49 14.21
CA ASP A 27 0.55 -42.00 13.82
C ASP A 27 -0.26 -41.68 15.07
N THR A 28 -0.50 -40.38 15.31
CA THR A 28 -1.55 -39.93 16.21
C THR A 28 -2.59 -39.22 15.34
N LEU A 29 -3.79 -39.79 15.30
CA LEU A 29 -4.94 -39.23 14.59
C LEU A 29 -5.31 -37.87 15.18
N VAL A 30 -4.76 -36.81 14.61
CA VAL A 30 -5.22 -35.44 14.82
C VAL A 30 -6.50 -35.28 14.03
N GLU A 31 -7.60 -35.14 14.76
CA GLU A 31 -8.91 -34.78 14.25
C GLU A 31 -8.78 -33.50 13.40
N LYS A 32 -8.76 -33.68 12.08
CA LYS A 32 -8.77 -32.56 11.13
C LYS A 32 -10.14 -31.92 11.22
N THR A 33 -10.26 -30.84 11.99
CA THR A 33 -11.29 -29.84 11.76
C THR A 33 -11.23 -29.46 10.28
N ILE A 34 -12.25 -29.88 9.54
CA ILE A 34 -12.47 -29.48 8.16
C ILE A 34 -12.77 -27.98 8.22
N GLU A 35 -11.75 -27.14 8.03
CA GLU A 35 -11.97 -25.72 7.75
C GLU A 35 -12.82 -25.66 6.48
N GLU A 36 -14.04 -25.13 6.58
CA GLU A 36 -14.84 -24.78 5.41
C GLU A 36 -13.96 -23.95 4.45
N PRO A 37 -14.05 -24.18 3.12
CA PRO A 37 -13.23 -23.47 2.16
C PRO A 37 -13.50 -21.97 2.30
N LYS A 38 -12.52 -21.24 2.86
CA LYS A 38 -12.56 -19.77 2.98
C LYS A 38 -12.84 -19.18 1.60
N THR A 39 -14.05 -18.67 1.39
CA THR A 39 -14.40 -18.02 0.14
C THR A 39 -13.64 -16.69 0.07
N LEU A 40 -12.62 -16.63 -0.79
CA LEU A 40 -11.81 -15.42 -0.98
C LEU A 40 -12.65 -14.23 -1.49
N CYS A 41 -13.84 -14.51 -2.00
CA CYS A 41 -14.75 -13.52 -2.58
C CYS A 41 -15.84 -13.00 -1.60
N HIS A 42 -15.77 -13.29 -0.30
CA HIS A 42 -16.82 -12.90 0.66
C HIS A 42 -17.14 -11.38 0.70
N ASN A 43 -16.16 -10.53 0.37
CA ASN A 43 -16.33 -9.08 0.29
C ASN A 43 -16.39 -8.55 -1.15
N VAL A 44 -16.39 -9.42 -2.17
CA VAL A 44 -16.50 -9.00 -3.57
C VAL A 44 -17.97 -8.71 -3.87
N VAL A 45 -18.25 -7.49 -4.31
CA VAL A 45 -19.59 -7.05 -4.68
C VAL A 45 -19.56 -6.50 -6.12
N GLY A 46 -20.60 -6.81 -6.88
CA GLY A 46 -20.81 -6.26 -8.22
C GLY A 46 -21.60 -4.94 -8.15
N PHE A 47 -21.27 -4.00 -9.03
CA PHE A 47 -22.12 -2.84 -9.31
C PHE A 47 -22.13 -2.54 -10.80
N LEU A 48 -23.24 -1.95 -11.26
CA LEU A 48 -23.33 -1.42 -12.62
C LEU A 48 -22.64 -0.06 -12.65
N ASN A 49 -21.55 0.08 -13.40
CA ASN A 49 -20.92 1.38 -13.57
C ASN A 49 -21.83 2.27 -14.43
N PRO A 50 -22.31 3.41 -13.91
CA PRO A 50 -23.31 4.23 -14.62
C PRO A 50 -22.75 4.87 -15.90
N LYS A 51 -21.42 5.05 -16.00
CA LYS A 51 -20.76 5.64 -17.17
C LYS A 51 -20.54 4.62 -18.28
N THR A 52 -20.17 3.39 -17.93
CA THR A 52 -19.82 2.34 -18.92
C THR A 52 -20.95 1.34 -19.16
N GLN A 53 -21.96 1.29 -18.29
CA GLN A 53 -23.05 0.30 -18.31
C GLN A 53 -22.56 -1.15 -18.20
N LEU A 54 -21.37 -1.36 -17.61
CA LEU A 54 -20.81 -2.69 -17.36
C LEU A 54 -20.86 -3.03 -15.88
N ASN A 55 -21.08 -4.31 -15.57
CA ASN A 55 -20.92 -4.82 -14.20
C ASN A 55 -19.44 -4.90 -13.84
N GLU A 56 -19.07 -4.18 -12.80
CA GLU A 56 -17.72 -4.14 -12.25
C GLU A 56 -17.72 -4.77 -10.86
N ASN A 57 -16.76 -5.67 -10.62
CA ASN A 57 -16.54 -6.27 -9.31
C ASN A 57 -15.53 -5.44 -8.53
N TYR A 58 -15.80 -5.19 -7.25
CA TYR A 58 -14.86 -4.60 -6.31
C TYR A 58 -14.96 -5.25 -4.94
N VAL A 59 -13.89 -5.16 -4.16
CA VAL A 59 -13.82 -5.61 -2.77
C VAL A 59 -14.31 -4.48 -1.86
N LEU A 60 -15.44 -4.69 -1.18
CA LEU A 60 -16.00 -3.76 -0.20
C LEU A 60 -15.61 -4.19 1.21
N ASP A 61 -14.60 -3.55 1.78
CA ASP A 61 -14.17 -3.79 3.16
C ASP A 61 -14.90 -2.85 4.14
N ARG A 62 -15.95 -3.35 4.79
CA ARG A 62 -16.74 -2.58 5.78
C ARG A 62 -15.96 -2.25 7.05
N SER A 63 -14.86 -2.97 7.33
CA SER A 63 -14.07 -2.71 8.55
C SER A 63 -13.47 -1.30 8.56
N ILE A 64 -13.26 -0.69 7.38
CA ILE A 64 -12.80 0.70 7.24
C ILE A 64 -13.76 1.68 7.96
N TYR A 65 -15.07 1.46 7.86
CA TYR A 65 -16.09 2.28 8.52
C TYR A 65 -16.28 1.89 9.98
N ASN A 66 -16.28 0.59 10.29
CA ASN A 66 -16.43 0.11 11.67
C ASN A 66 -15.31 0.64 12.57
N LEU A 67 -14.09 0.76 12.03
CA LEU A 67 -12.92 1.32 12.70
C LEU A 67 -12.83 2.86 12.57
N LYS A 68 -13.84 3.50 11.97
CA LYS A 68 -13.94 4.96 11.77
C LYS A 68 -12.74 5.56 11.04
N LEU A 69 -12.13 4.83 10.11
CA LEU A 69 -10.92 5.26 9.41
C LEU A 69 -11.18 6.40 8.43
N ASP A 70 -12.42 6.57 8.00
CA ASP A 70 -12.91 7.74 7.27
C ASP A 70 -12.83 9.03 8.09
N THR A 71 -12.77 8.93 9.42
CA THR A 71 -12.67 10.09 10.31
C THR A 71 -11.23 10.53 10.60
N VAL A 72 -10.25 9.65 10.36
CA VAL A 72 -8.83 9.83 10.70
C VAL A 72 -8.18 10.92 9.85
N ALA A 73 -7.43 11.82 10.48
CA ALA A 73 -6.85 13.01 9.84
C ALA A 73 -5.95 12.68 8.65
N GLN A 74 -5.09 11.66 8.77
CA GLN A 74 -4.19 11.19 7.72
C GLN A 74 -4.97 10.71 6.50
N VAL A 75 -6.05 9.96 6.70
CA VAL A 75 -6.90 9.42 5.64
C VAL A 75 -7.64 10.57 4.94
N LYS A 76 -8.32 11.44 5.70
CA LYS A 76 -8.98 12.65 5.17
C LYS A 76 -8.03 13.53 4.36
N PHE A 77 -6.81 13.72 4.85
CA PHE A 77 -5.78 14.47 4.16
C PHE A 77 -5.47 13.88 2.78
N TRP A 78 -5.23 12.58 2.69
CA TRP A 78 -4.95 11.94 1.40
C TRP A 78 -6.15 11.92 0.46
N ARG A 79 -7.37 11.74 0.99
CA ARG A 79 -8.60 11.90 0.21
C ARG A 79 -8.71 13.30 -0.42
N ASN A 80 -8.36 14.34 0.33
CA ASN A 80 -8.31 15.71 -0.19
C ASN A 80 -7.24 15.85 -1.29
N ILE A 81 -6.01 15.36 -1.05
CA ILE A 81 -4.93 15.40 -2.04
C ILE A 81 -5.29 14.66 -3.34
N MET A 82 -5.98 13.51 -3.25
CA MET A 82 -6.46 12.73 -4.40
C MET A 82 -7.46 13.52 -5.27
N LYS A 83 -8.25 14.42 -4.68
CA LYS A 83 -9.24 15.26 -5.39
C LYS A 83 -8.68 16.61 -5.83
N LEU A 84 -7.57 17.04 -5.23
CA LEU A 84 -6.98 18.35 -5.46
C LEU A 84 -6.24 18.39 -6.81
N HIS A 85 -6.50 19.46 -7.58
CA HIS A 85 -5.84 19.69 -8.87
C HIS A 85 -4.34 20.00 -8.70
N GLU A 86 -3.54 19.71 -9.73
CA GLU A 86 -2.07 19.81 -9.69
C GLU A 86 -1.52 21.24 -9.62
N ASP A 87 -2.33 22.23 -10.00
CA ASP A 87 -2.02 23.66 -9.83
C ASP A 87 -2.09 24.13 -8.38
N SER A 88 -2.63 23.29 -7.50
CA SER A 88 -2.94 23.61 -6.12
C SER A 88 -2.12 22.74 -5.17
N ALA A 89 -1.81 23.28 -4.01
CA ALA A 89 -1.19 22.55 -2.92
C ALA A 89 -1.81 22.88 -1.58
N ILE A 90 -1.64 21.95 -0.64
CA ILE A 90 -2.02 22.15 0.75
C ILE A 90 -0.75 22.38 1.57
N VAL A 91 -0.75 23.44 2.36
CA VAL A 91 0.20 23.66 3.45
C VAL A 91 -0.28 22.83 4.64
N ASN A 92 0.55 21.91 5.13
CA ASN A 92 0.17 21.03 6.25
C ASN A 92 1.33 20.76 7.20
N PHE A 93 1.02 20.36 8.44
CA PHE A 93 2.02 19.77 9.33
C PHE A 93 2.28 18.31 8.93
N ALA A 94 3.54 17.89 8.97
CA ALA A 94 3.97 16.56 8.52
C ALA A 94 3.37 15.42 9.37
N ASN A 95 3.35 15.58 10.69
CA ASN A 95 3.02 14.50 11.62
C ASN A 95 1.50 14.34 11.77
N SER A 96 0.79 15.44 12.03
CA SER A 96 -0.66 15.44 12.26
C SER A 96 -1.50 15.48 10.98
N ARG A 97 -0.90 15.90 9.85
CA ARG A 97 -1.62 16.20 8.60
C ARG A 97 -2.68 17.29 8.74
N THR A 98 -2.60 18.10 9.81
CA THR A 98 -3.42 19.30 9.96
C THR A 98 -3.21 20.21 8.75
N VAL A 99 -4.32 20.55 8.10
CA VAL A 99 -4.37 21.45 6.95
C VAL A 99 -4.36 22.88 7.45
N ILE A 100 -3.44 23.70 6.95
CA ILE A 100 -3.32 25.12 7.30
C ILE A 100 -4.06 25.97 6.27
N GLN A 101 -3.68 25.82 5.00
CA GLN A 101 -4.31 26.53 3.90
C GLN A 101 -4.04 25.84 2.56
N LYS A 102 -4.87 26.18 1.57
CA LYS A 102 -4.64 25.84 0.15
C LYS A 102 -3.91 27.01 -0.53
N ILE A 103 -2.92 26.71 -1.36
CA ILE A 103 -2.12 27.69 -2.10
C ILE A 103 -1.97 27.31 -3.58
N SER A 104 -1.62 28.28 -4.42
CA SER A 104 -1.21 28.05 -5.81
C SER A 104 0.23 27.54 -5.88
N ILE A 105 0.46 26.45 -6.61
CA ILE A 105 1.80 25.94 -6.91
C ILE A 105 2.60 26.92 -7.76
N LYS A 106 1.94 27.59 -8.71
CA LYS A 106 2.60 28.59 -9.57
C LYS A 106 3.19 29.71 -8.71
N GLU A 107 2.39 30.28 -7.83
CA GLU A 107 2.83 31.37 -6.93
C GLU A 107 3.88 30.89 -5.93
N TRP A 108 3.70 29.68 -5.37
CA TRP A 108 4.67 29.11 -4.45
C TRP A 108 6.05 28.94 -5.10
N ASN A 109 6.09 28.49 -6.36
CA ASN A 109 7.33 28.27 -7.09
C ASN A 109 8.04 29.57 -7.46
N LEU A 110 7.32 30.68 -7.62
CA LEU A 110 7.90 32.02 -7.84
C LEU A 110 8.64 32.57 -6.61
N ARG A 111 8.38 32.03 -5.41
CA ARG A 111 9.08 32.47 -4.18
C ARG A 111 10.50 31.90 -4.12
N SER A 112 11.45 32.72 -3.67
CA SER A 112 12.80 32.27 -3.35
C SER A 112 12.81 31.30 -2.16
N ASP A 113 13.87 30.49 -2.03
CA ASP A 113 13.97 29.53 -0.93
C ASP A 113 14.01 30.20 0.45
N SER A 114 14.58 31.40 0.55
CA SER A 114 14.54 32.23 1.76
C SER A 114 13.10 32.60 2.14
N LEU A 115 12.29 33.08 1.18
CA LEU A 115 10.89 33.41 1.41
C LEU A 115 10.05 32.16 1.76
N LYS A 116 10.33 31.03 1.11
CA LYS A 116 9.69 29.75 1.45
C LYS A 116 10.05 29.30 2.86
N LYS A 117 11.28 29.53 3.31
CA LYS A 117 11.71 29.23 4.69
C LYS A 117 11.01 30.16 5.69
N GLN A 118 11.06 31.48 5.47
CA GLN A 118 10.40 32.47 6.32
C GLN A 118 8.89 32.19 6.46
N TYR A 119 8.22 31.83 5.36
CA TYR A 119 6.81 31.44 5.40
C TYR A 119 6.56 30.20 6.28
N ARG A 120 7.41 29.17 6.19
CA ARG A 120 7.27 28.00 7.08
C ARG A 120 7.54 28.37 8.54
N ASP A 121 8.52 29.25 8.78
CA ASP A 121 8.86 29.74 10.12
C ASP A 121 7.68 30.53 10.72
N SER A 122 7.01 31.40 9.94
CA SER A 122 5.83 32.13 10.39
C SER A 122 4.63 31.23 10.67
N VAL A 123 4.38 30.21 9.84
CA VAL A 123 3.34 29.20 10.09
C VAL A 123 3.62 28.44 11.39
N ARG A 124 4.88 28.13 11.73
CA ARG A 124 5.15 27.49 13.03
C ARG A 124 4.88 28.42 14.19
N MET A 125 5.33 29.67 14.10
CA MET A 125 5.12 30.68 15.14
C MET A 125 3.63 30.92 15.40
N SER A 126 2.79 31.00 14.36
CA SER A 126 1.35 31.25 14.53
C SER A 126 0.59 30.11 15.20
N PHE A 127 1.19 28.91 15.28
CA PHE A 127 0.62 27.73 15.94
C PHE A 127 1.41 27.34 17.21
N ASN A 128 2.31 28.19 17.70
CA ASN A 128 3.16 27.93 18.87
C ASN A 128 3.95 26.61 18.75
N LEU A 129 4.45 26.29 17.55
CA LEU A 129 5.24 25.09 17.30
C LEU A 129 6.73 25.40 17.19
N ASP A 130 7.55 24.46 17.67
CA ASP A 130 9.01 24.53 17.57
C ASP A 130 9.54 24.21 16.15
N SER A 131 10.85 24.30 15.97
CA SER A 131 11.53 24.03 14.70
C SER A 131 11.47 22.55 14.27
N THR A 132 11.14 21.63 15.17
CA THR A 132 11.04 20.18 14.87
C THR A 132 9.78 19.85 14.07
N ASN A 133 8.74 20.69 14.20
CA ASN A 133 7.50 20.55 13.47
C ASN A 133 7.67 20.91 12.00
N ARG A 134 7.60 19.92 11.12
CA ARG A 134 7.81 20.14 9.68
C ARG A 134 6.53 20.63 9.02
N VAL A 135 6.61 21.82 8.41
CA VAL A 135 5.59 22.35 7.51
C VAL A 135 5.87 21.88 6.08
N LEU A 136 4.93 21.15 5.49
CA LEU A 136 5.01 20.59 4.15
C LEU A 136 4.07 21.33 3.21
N ILE A 137 4.46 21.35 1.93
CA ILE A 137 3.62 21.78 0.82
C ILE A 137 3.33 20.56 -0.02
N THR A 138 2.09 20.08 0.01
CA THR A 138 1.68 18.85 -0.66
C THR A 138 0.80 19.18 -1.86
N THR A 139 1.34 18.99 -3.06
CA THR A 139 0.64 19.22 -4.33
C THR A 139 -0.52 18.24 -4.55
N GLY A 140 -1.60 18.72 -5.17
CA GLY A 140 -2.73 17.90 -5.57
C GLY A 140 -2.35 16.78 -6.55
N LYS A 141 -3.14 15.70 -6.49
CA LYS A 141 -2.91 14.44 -7.21
C LYS A 141 -4.10 13.99 -8.05
N LYS A 142 -5.07 14.85 -8.31
CA LYS A 142 -6.25 14.53 -9.13
C LYS A 142 -5.88 13.91 -10.48
N PHE A 143 -4.86 14.43 -11.15
CA PHE A 143 -4.37 13.90 -12.43
C PHE A 143 -3.83 12.46 -12.34
N PHE A 144 -3.44 12.00 -11.16
CA PHE A 144 -2.88 10.67 -10.96
C PHE A 144 -3.97 9.65 -10.64
N TYR A 145 -4.98 10.03 -9.86
CA TYR A 145 -6.04 9.14 -9.38
C TYR A 145 -7.29 9.17 -10.30
N ASP A 146 -7.26 8.33 -11.34
CA ASP A 146 -8.42 8.06 -12.19
C ASP A 146 -9.07 6.72 -11.81
N PHE A 147 -10.01 6.78 -10.85
CA PHE A 147 -10.68 5.58 -10.36
C PHE A 147 -11.61 4.93 -11.40
N ASP A 148 -12.16 5.69 -12.35
CA ASP A 148 -13.03 5.13 -13.41
C ASP A 148 -12.21 4.28 -14.37
N LYS A 149 -11.01 4.73 -14.71
CA LYS A 149 -10.08 3.94 -15.53
C LYS A 149 -9.50 2.76 -14.75
N THR A 150 -9.23 2.94 -13.47
CA THR A 150 -8.69 1.87 -12.63
C THR A 150 -9.70 0.73 -12.47
N SER A 151 -10.98 1.05 -12.28
CA SER A 151 -12.02 0.05 -11.97
C SER A 151 -12.26 -0.96 -13.09
N GLN A 152 -12.00 -0.57 -14.35
CA GLN A 152 -12.04 -1.46 -15.52
C GLN A 152 -11.16 -2.70 -15.39
N ASN A 153 -10.10 -2.63 -14.57
CA ASN A 153 -9.17 -3.73 -14.36
C ASN A 153 -9.40 -4.50 -13.05
N PHE A 154 -10.33 -4.09 -12.19
CA PHE A 154 -10.55 -4.75 -10.90
C PHE A 154 -11.01 -6.18 -11.07
N HIS A 155 -11.97 -6.45 -11.94
CA HIS A 155 -12.45 -7.81 -12.17
C HIS A 155 -11.30 -8.76 -12.52
N LYS A 156 -10.42 -8.35 -13.46
CA LYS A 156 -9.24 -9.13 -13.84
C LYS A 156 -8.27 -9.32 -12.67
N GLY A 157 -7.95 -8.24 -11.95
CA GLY A 157 -7.03 -8.30 -10.81
C GLY A 157 -7.55 -9.19 -9.67
N ILE A 158 -8.84 -9.07 -9.35
CA ILE A 158 -9.55 -9.89 -8.36
C ILE A 158 -9.46 -11.36 -8.76
N ASN A 159 -9.82 -11.71 -10.00
CA ASN A 159 -9.78 -13.10 -10.46
C ASN A 159 -8.36 -13.67 -10.41
N CYS A 160 -7.35 -12.96 -10.92
CA CYS A 160 -5.96 -13.43 -10.88
C CYS A 160 -5.45 -13.68 -9.45
N PHE A 161 -5.87 -12.87 -8.47
CA PHE A 161 -5.49 -13.08 -7.07
C PHE A 161 -6.22 -14.27 -6.46
N VAL A 162 -7.53 -14.39 -6.70
CA VAL A 162 -8.36 -15.52 -6.23
C VAL A 162 -7.86 -16.83 -6.81
N GLU A 163 -7.56 -16.89 -8.11
CA GLU A 163 -7.00 -18.08 -8.79
C GLU A 163 -5.66 -18.49 -8.20
N ASN A 164 -4.84 -17.54 -7.73
CA ASN A 164 -3.59 -17.85 -7.02
C ASN A 164 -3.79 -18.08 -5.51
N GLY A 165 -5.03 -18.15 -5.02
CA GLY A 165 -5.34 -18.38 -3.61
C GLY A 165 -4.93 -17.22 -2.69
N VAL A 166 -4.97 -15.98 -3.20
CA VAL A 166 -4.62 -14.75 -2.48
C VAL A 166 -5.85 -13.90 -2.31
N ASP A 167 -5.99 -13.27 -1.14
CA ASP A 167 -7.08 -12.33 -0.85
C ASP A 167 -7.14 -11.23 -1.92
N PRO A 168 -8.26 -11.11 -2.68
CA PRO A 168 -8.39 -10.11 -3.74
C PRO A 168 -8.39 -8.67 -3.23
N TRP A 169 -8.53 -8.44 -1.92
CA TRP A 169 -8.35 -7.13 -1.29
C TRP A 169 -7.00 -6.50 -1.67
N PHE A 170 -5.93 -7.32 -1.73
CA PHE A 170 -4.60 -6.83 -2.10
C PHE A 170 -4.53 -6.36 -3.55
N ALA A 171 -5.19 -7.08 -4.47
CA ALA A 171 -5.24 -6.69 -5.88
C ALA A 171 -5.82 -5.28 -6.03
N GLN A 172 -6.99 -5.06 -5.44
CA GLN A 172 -7.67 -3.77 -5.48
C GLN A 172 -6.83 -2.68 -4.79
N ALA A 173 -6.30 -2.95 -3.59
CA ALA A 173 -5.49 -2.00 -2.85
C ALA A 173 -4.27 -1.52 -3.64
N ILE A 174 -3.56 -2.44 -4.31
CA ILE A 174 -2.38 -2.14 -5.12
C ILE A 174 -2.77 -1.33 -6.36
N LEU A 175 -3.77 -1.80 -7.13
CA LEU A 175 -4.22 -1.13 -8.36
C LEU A 175 -4.66 0.32 -8.11
N LEU A 176 -5.33 0.56 -6.98
CA LEU A 176 -5.83 1.88 -6.58
C LEU A 176 -4.72 2.92 -6.33
N ILE A 177 -3.50 2.51 -5.98
CA ILE A 177 -2.46 3.46 -5.55
C ILE A 177 -1.17 3.41 -6.38
N GLU A 178 -0.87 2.30 -7.05
CA GLU A 178 0.40 2.16 -7.77
C GLU A 178 0.38 2.81 -9.16
N SER A 179 -0.71 2.69 -9.92
CA SER A 179 -0.80 3.29 -11.26
C SER A 179 -2.25 3.56 -11.72
N PRO A 180 -3.05 4.36 -10.99
CA PRO A 180 -4.47 4.51 -11.28
C PRO A 180 -4.79 5.19 -12.63
N ASN A 181 -3.90 6.00 -13.20
CA ASN A 181 -4.16 6.67 -14.49
C ASN A 181 -3.39 6.10 -15.70
N LYS A 182 -2.11 5.73 -15.57
CA LYS A 182 -1.31 5.28 -16.72
C LYS A 182 -0.21 4.31 -16.33
N LEU A 183 0.04 3.34 -17.20
CA LEU A 183 1.25 2.51 -17.16
C LEU A 183 2.48 3.39 -17.38
N GLN A 184 3.18 3.68 -16.29
CA GLN A 184 4.41 4.45 -16.30
C GLN A 184 5.48 3.71 -15.52
N LYS A 185 6.72 3.85 -15.97
CA LYS A 185 7.87 3.36 -15.22
C LYS A 185 8.21 4.37 -14.13
N SER A 186 8.35 3.92 -12.89
CA SER A 186 8.81 4.80 -11.81
C SER A 186 10.27 5.19 -12.01
N ASN A 187 10.70 6.25 -11.31
CA ASN A 187 12.09 6.70 -11.31
C ASN A 187 13.06 5.60 -10.82
N ALA A 188 12.60 4.72 -9.92
CA ALA A 188 13.39 3.57 -9.46
C ALA A 188 13.31 2.36 -10.39
N GLY A 189 12.47 2.40 -11.42
CA GLY A 189 12.37 1.35 -12.42
C GLY A 189 11.26 0.33 -12.18
N ALA A 190 10.36 0.56 -11.22
CA ALA A 190 9.11 -0.20 -11.08
C ALA A 190 8.24 0.01 -12.32
N TYR A 191 7.48 -1.01 -12.74
CA TYR A 191 6.68 -0.93 -13.95
C TYR A 191 5.47 -1.88 -13.91
N GLY A 192 4.48 -1.63 -14.77
CA GLY A 192 3.23 -2.40 -14.81
C GLY A 192 2.16 -1.86 -13.88
N SER A 193 0.96 -2.45 -13.95
CA SER A 193 -0.20 -2.07 -13.11
C SER A 193 0.06 -2.29 -11.61
N PHE A 194 0.91 -3.25 -11.28
CA PHE A 194 1.28 -3.59 -9.90
C PHE A 194 2.66 -3.03 -9.50
N GLN A 195 3.27 -2.17 -10.33
CA GLN A 195 4.56 -1.51 -10.10
C GLN A 195 5.66 -2.47 -9.59
N LEU A 196 5.85 -3.57 -10.30
CA LEU A 196 6.88 -4.56 -9.94
C LEU A 196 8.27 -4.09 -10.35
N MET A 197 9.22 -4.31 -9.45
CA MET A 197 10.64 -4.14 -9.74
C MET A 197 11.13 -5.26 -10.65
N LYS A 198 12.16 -4.97 -11.46
CA LYS A 198 12.67 -5.90 -12.49
C LYS A 198 13.05 -7.27 -11.92
N ASP A 199 13.75 -7.29 -10.78
CA ASP A 199 14.24 -8.55 -10.20
C ASP A 199 13.11 -9.34 -9.53
N VAL A 200 12.14 -8.64 -8.94
CA VAL A 200 10.90 -9.25 -8.41
C VAL A 200 10.08 -9.88 -9.54
N ALA A 201 9.90 -9.17 -10.66
CA ALA A 201 9.16 -9.69 -11.80
C ALA A 201 9.83 -10.96 -12.36
N ARG A 202 11.16 -10.95 -12.49
CA ARG A 202 11.93 -12.12 -12.94
C ARG A 202 11.83 -13.30 -11.98
N LEU A 203 11.85 -13.04 -10.66
CA LEU A 203 11.69 -14.07 -9.63
C LEU A 203 10.38 -14.86 -9.82
N PHE A 204 9.31 -14.19 -10.29
CA PHE A 204 8.00 -14.80 -10.55
C PHE A 204 7.74 -15.07 -12.04
N GLY A 205 8.80 -15.27 -12.84
CA GLY A 205 8.69 -15.83 -14.18
C GLY A 205 8.41 -14.82 -15.30
N LEU A 206 8.52 -13.51 -15.05
CA LEU A 206 8.40 -12.51 -16.13
C LEU A 206 9.75 -12.30 -16.83
N LYS A 207 9.70 -12.28 -18.15
CA LYS A 207 10.78 -11.87 -19.04
C LYS A 207 10.85 -10.33 -19.03
N VAL A 208 11.91 -9.83 -18.40
CA VAL A 208 12.24 -8.41 -18.37
C VAL A 208 13.65 -8.20 -18.90
N ASN A 209 13.76 -7.75 -20.15
CA ASN A 209 15.01 -7.48 -20.86
C ASN A 209 14.86 -6.27 -21.81
N LYS A 210 15.86 -6.00 -22.66
CA LYS A 210 15.85 -4.83 -23.56
C LYS A 210 14.77 -4.92 -24.65
N GLN A 211 14.35 -6.12 -25.04
CA GLN A 211 13.41 -6.37 -26.13
C GLN A 211 11.98 -6.53 -25.62
N MET A 212 11.81 -6.99 -24.38
CA MET A 212 10.51 -7.36 -23.82
C MET A 212 10.46 -7.08 -22.32
N ASP A 213 9.39 -6.40 -21.89
CA ASP A 213 9.13 -6.11 -20.48
C ASP A 213 7.71 -6.52 -20.12
N GLU A 214 7.55 -7.80 -19.76
CA GLU A 214 6.23 -8.42 -19.48
C GLU A 214 5.57 -7.87 -18.21
N ARG A 215 6.20 -6.95 -17.49
CA ARG A 215 5.50 -6.20 -16.43
C ARG A 215 4.37 -5.34 -16.97
N ALA A 216 4.41 -4.97 -18.25
CA ALA A 216 3.33 -4.28 -18.94
C ALA A 216 2.10 -5.16 -19.18
N ASP A 217 2.27 -6.49 -19.23
CA ASP A 217 1.16 -7.42 -19.37
C ASP A 217 0.41 -7.50 -18.04
N PHE A 218 -0.89 -7.24 -18.06
CA PHE A 218 -1.70 -7.12 -16.86
C PHE A 218 -1.75 -8.42 -16.07
N GLU A 219 -2.08 -9.54 -16.72
CA GLU A 219 -2.33 -10.82 -16.07
C GLU A 219 -1.03 -11.42 -15.54
N ARG A 220 0.06 -11.32 -16.32
CA ARG A 220 1.38 -11.75 -15.86
C ARG A 220 1.87 -10.91 -14.68
N SER A 221 1.66 -9.59 -14.73
CA SER A 221 2.00 -8.70 -13.61
C SER A 221 1.14 -8.98 -12.37
N ALA A 222 -0.15 -9.28 -12.55
CA ALA A 222 -1.07 -9.66 -11.48
C ALA A 222 -0.63 -10.98 -10.82
N TYR A 223 -0.29 -12.00 -11.60
CA TYR A 223 0.22 -13.28 -11.09
C TYR A 223 1.53 -13.11 -10.32
N ALA A 224 2.47 -12.32 -10.84
CA ALA A 224 3.72 -12.05 -10.14
C ALA A 224 3.51 -11.27 -8.84
N SER A 225 2.59 -10.29 -8.83
CA SER A 225 2.23 -9.51 -7.64
C SER A 225 1.54 -10.39 -6.58
N SER A 226 0.57 -11.21 -6.97
CA SER A 226 -0.10 -12.14 -6.06
C SER A 226 0.88 -13.19 -5.50
N SER A 227 1.81 -13.68 -6.33
CA SER A 227 2.86 -14.58 -5.90
C SER A 227 3.83 -13.93 -4.91
N LEU A 228 4.19 -12.66 -5.12
CA LEU A 228 4.98 -11.89 -4.14
C LEU A 228 4.25 -11.78 -2.79
N ILE A 229 2.96 -11.43 -2.81
CA ILE A 229 2.15 -11.34 -1.59
C ILE A 229 2.11 -12.68 -0.86
N LYS A 230 1.79 -13.75 -1.58
CA LYS A 230 1.62 -15.12 -1.06
C LYS A 230 2.90 -15.71 -0.46
N THR A 231 4.01 -15.58 -1.19
CA THR A 231 5.26 -16.29 -0.87
C THR A 231 6.24 -15.45 -0.06
N VAL A 232 6.10 -14.12 -0.09
CA VAL A 232 7.04 -13.21 0.59
C VAL A 232 6.30 -12.32 1.59
N CYS A 233 5.36 -11.49 1.16
CA CYS A 233 4.85 -10.42 2.03
C CYS A 233 4.10 -10.96 3.24
N ILE A 234 3.15 -11.90 3.03
CA ILE A 234 2.39 -12.53 4.11
C ILE A 234 3.34 -13.31 5.05
N PRO A 235 4.16 -14.28 4.58
CA PRO A 235 5.07 -15.02 5.46
C PRO A 235 6.03 -14.12 6.24
N LYS A 236 6.53 -13.03 5.64
CA LYS A 236 7.40 -12.07 6.35
C LYS A 236 6.63 -11.26 7.39
N ALA A 237 5.38 -10.87 7.12
CA ALA A 237 4.52 -10.23 8.12
C ALA A 237 4.31 -11.15 9.32
N ARG A 238 3.96 -12.43 9.09
CA ARG A 238 3.84 -13.44 10.16
C ARG A 238 5.12 -13.53 11.00
N LYS A 239 6.27 -13.76 10.35
CA LYS A 239 7.57 -13.87 11.04
C LYS A 239 7.90 -12.65 11.90
N MET A 240 7.55 -11.44 11.45
CA MET A 240 7.77 -10.22 12.25
C MET A 240 6.86 -10.19 13.49
N LEU A 241 5.60 -10.58 13.36
CA LEU A 241 4.65 -10.66 14.47
C LEU A 241 5.05 -11.76 15.47
N ASP A 242 5.48 -12.93 14.99
CA ASP A 242 6.00 -14.01 15.83
C ASP A 242 7.21 -13.54 16.64
N SER A 243 8.13 -12.80 16.02
CA SER A 243 9.30 -12.23 16.69
C SER A 243 8.94 -11.17 17.76
N LEU A 244 7.72 -10.65 17.72
CA LEU A 244 7.18 -9.69 18.69
C LEU A 244 6.21 -10.35 19.68
N ASN A 245 6.06 -11.67 19.64
CA ASN A 245 5.09 -12.44 20.42
C ASN A 245 3.63 -12.00 20.21
N ILE A 246 3.30 -11.47 19.02
CA ILE A 246 1.93 -11.13 18.63
C ILE A 246 1.34 -12.36 17.95
N THR A 247 0.56 -13.14 18.69
CA THR A 247 -0.12 -14.35 18.21
C THR A 247 -1.63 -14.16 18.17
N GLY A 248 -2.36 -15.10 17.56
CA GLY A 248 -3.84 -15.08 17.56
C GLY A 248 -4.48 -13.98 16.70
N TYR A 249 -3.83 -13.59 15.60
CA TYR A 249 -4.38 -12.63 14.64
C TYR A 249 -5.06 -13.32 13.45
N SER A 250 -5.97 -12.62 12.79
CA SER A 250 -6.53 -13.05 11.51
C SER A 250 -5.84 -12.31 10.35
N GLU A 251 -5.49 -13.04 9.30
CA GLU A 251 -4.99 -12.42 8.07
C GLU A 251 -6.05 -11.60 7.33
N GLN A 252 -7.32 -11.82 7.68
CA GLN A 252 -8.45 -11.07 7.18
C GLN A 252 -8.65 -9.75 7.95
N ASP A 253 -7.91 -9.52 9.04
CA ASP A 253 -7.98 -8.25 9.75
C ASP A 253 -7.36 -7.14 8.90
N LEU A 254 -8.05 -6.00 8.83
CA LEU A 254 -7.59 -4.86 8.05
C LEU A 254 -6.19 -4.40 8.46
N TRP A 255 -5.87 -4.35 9.76
CA TRP A 255 -4.54 -3.94 10.22
C TRP A 255 -3.45 -4.91 9.72
N PHE A 256 -3.72 -6.22 9.64
CA PHE A 256 -2.77 -7.20 9.11
C PHE A 256 -2.57 -6.99 7.60
N ARG A 257 -3.65 -6.80 6.84
CA ARG A 257 -3.56 -6.47 5.41
C ARG A 257 -2.75 -5.19 5.17
N LEU A 258 -2.96 -4.15 5.98
CA LEU A 258 -2.18 -2.91 5.89
C LEU A 258 -0.71 -3.13 6.23
N LEU A 259 -0.37 -3.99 7.19
CA LEU A 259 1.01 -4.38 7.48
C LEU A 259 1.65 -5.09 6.28
N VAL A 260 0.94 -6.03 5.65
CA VAL A 260 1.39 -6.70 4.42
C VAL A 260 1.62 -5.70 3.30
N MET A 261 0.75 -4.69 3.14
CA MET A 261 0.96 -3.60 2.17
C MET A 261 2.22 -2.79 2.45
N HIS A 262 2.57 -2.54 3.72
CA HIS A 262 3.86 -1.93 4.06
C HIS A 262 5.03 -2.83 3.64
N VAL A 263 4.91 -4.15 3.79
CA VAL A 263 5.95 -5.09 3.34
C VAL A 263 6.09 -5.11 1.83
N TYR A 264 4.97 -5.07 1.10
CA TYR A 264 4.94 -4.99 -0.37
C TYR A 264 5.71 -3.75 -0.87
N HIS A 265 5.46 -2.59 -0.27
CA HIS A 265 6.06 -1.33 -0.69
C HIS A 265 7.50 -1.12 -0.20
N ALA A 266 7.72 -1.28 1.10
CA ALA A 266 8.97 -0.90 1.74
C ALA A 266 9.96 -2.08 1.86
N GLY A 267 9.51 -3.31 1.63
CA GLY A 267 10.28 -4.51 1.88
C GLY A 267 10.35 -4.88 3.37
N SER A 268 10.37 -6.18 3.66
CA SER A 268 10.25 -6.71 5.03
C SER A 268 11.32 -6.20 6.00
N TYR A 269 12.57 -6.02 5.55
CA TYR A 269 13.65 -5.51 6.40
C TYR A 269 13.36 -4.10 6.96
N ASN A 270 12.84 -3.21 6.11
CA ASN A 270 12.54 -1.83 6.53
C ASN A 270 11.32 -1.79 7.46
N VAL A 271 10.30 -2.61 7.18
CA VAL A 271 9.12 -2.73 8.06
C VAL A 271 9.51 -3.30 9.41
N GLN A 272 10.34 -4.36 9.44
CA GLN A 272 10.83 -4.96 10.68
C GLN A 272 11.61 -3.95 11.50
N SER A 273 12.54 -3.24 10.86
CA SER A 273 13.31 -2.17 11.50
C SER A 273 12.38 -1.14 12.13
N ALA A 274 11.31 -0.72 11.43
CA ALA A 274 10.33 0.25 11.92
C ALA A 274 9.55 -0.29 13.12
N LEU A 275 9.00 -1.50 13.04
CA LEU A 275 8.29 -2.14 14.14
C LEU A 275 9.16 -2.24 15.41
N PHE A 276 10.45 -2.54 15.24
CA PHE A 276 11.36 -2.76 16.35
C PHE A 276 11.78 -1.47 17.07
N THR A 277 11.48 -0.30 16.50
CA THR A 277 11.66 0.99 17.20
C THR A 277 10.66 1.22 18.32
N PHE A 278 9.46 0.64 18.22
CA PHE A 278 8.38 0.83 19.20
C PHE A 278 7.81 -0.48 19.77
N LYS A 279 8.26 -1.64 19.26
CA LYS A 279 8.00 -3.00 19.78
C LYS A 279 6.54 -3.20 20.23
N PRO A 280 5.58 -3.24 19.29
CA PRO A 280 4.18 -3.41 19.66
C PRO A 280 3.97 -4.76 20.36
N THR A 281 3.01 -4.79 21.28
CA THR A 281 2.62 -5.98 22.05
C THR A 281 1.28 -6.55 21.61
N GLN A 282 0.57 -5.87 20.72
CA GLN A 282 -0.73 -6.28 20.20
C GLN A 282 -0.82 -5.99 18.70
N GLY A 283 -1.54 -6.86 17.98
CA GLY A 283 -1.88 -6.69 16.58
C GLY A 283 -3.21 -5.97 16.42
N ASN A 284 -3.18 -4.68 16.11
CA ASN A 284 -4.37 -3.86 15.88
C ASN A 284 -4.03 -2.60 15.07
N MET A 285 -4.98 -1.67 14.90
CA MET A 285 -4.74 -0.43 14.17
C MET A 285 -3.70 0.50 14.80
N ASP A 286 -3.47 0.44 16.12
CA ASP A 286 -2.46 1.29 16.76
C ASP A 286 -1.04 0.93 16.29
N LEU A 287 -0.79 -0.34 15.95
CA LEU A 287 0.44 -0.76 15.29
C LEU A 287 0.64 0.00 13.96
N ILE A 288 -0.42 0.12 13.15
CA ILE A 288 -0.38 0.82 11.87
C ILE A 288 -0.20 2.32 12.05
N TYR A 289 -0.88 2.92 13.04
CA TYR A 289 -0.70 4.34 13.37
C TYR A 289 0.73 4.65 13.83
N LYS A 290 1.33 3.77 14.64
CA LYS A 290 2.74 3.89 15.04
C LYS A 290 3.68 3.74 13.84
N LEU A 291 3.40 2.84 12.90
CA LEU A 291 4.16 2.75 11.64
C LEU A 291 4.11 4.06 10.84
N TRP A 292 2.98 4.78 10.83
CA TRP A 292 2.89 6.08 10.13
C TRP A 292 3.81 7.15 10.70
N GLN A 293 4.22 6.99 11.97
CA GLN A 293 5.12 7.92 12.66
C GLN A 293 6.56 7.40 12.73
N ALA A 294 6.77 6.09 12.52
CA ALA A 294 8.09 5.48 12.56
C ALA A 294 8.98 6.01 11.42
N GLN A 295 10.22 6.38 11.75
CA GLN A 295 11.23 6.75 10.77
C GLN A 295 12.55 6.07 11.12
N THR A 296 12.94 5.08 10.32
CA THR A 296 14.19 4.35 10.53
C THR A 296 14.74 3.85 9.21
N ALA A 297 16.06 3.89 9.05
CA ALA A 297 16.75 3.49 7.82
C ALA A 297 16.06 4.05 6.55
N ARG A 298 15.49 3.17 5.72
CA ARG A 298 14.77 3.53 4.49
C ARG A 298 13.25 3.60 4.66
N PHE A 299 12.72 3.25 5.83
CA PHE A 299 11.31 3.48 6.17
C PHE A 299 11.11 4.97 6.48
N LYS A 300 10.73 5.71 5.44
CA LYS A 300 10.56 7.18 5.47
C LYS A 300 9.18 7.57 4.96
N ASN A 301 9.01 8.83 4.57
CA ASN A 301 7.71 9.41 4.21
C ASN A 301 6.87 8.57 3.22
N ALA A 302 7.46 8.03 2.15
CA ALA A 302 6.73 7.18 1.21
C ALA A 302 6.16 5.93 1.89
N SER A 303 6.98 5.24 2.69
CA SER A 303 6.58 4.07 3.47
C SER A 303 5.51 4.42 4.50
N GLN A 304 5.70 5.50 5.28
CA GLN A 304 4.73 5.97 6.27
C GLN A 304 3.34 6.21 5.67
N ASN A 305 3.29 6.77 4.46
CA ASN A 305 2.04 7.14 3.81
C ASN A 305 1.32 5.96 3.14
N TYR A 306 1.98 4.84 2.90
CA TYR A 306 1.51 3.82 1.95
C TYR A 306 0.12 3.29 2.31
N SER A 307 -0.07 2.82 3.55
CA SER A 307 -1.39 2.35 3.99
C SER A 307 -2.40 3.49 4.21
N GLN A 308 -1.96 4.74 4.40
CA GLN A 308 -2.87 5.89 4.44
C GLN A 308 -3.49 6.14 3.05
N LEU A 309 -2.67 6.00 2.00
CA LEU A 309 -3.12 6.06 0.60
C LEU A 309 -4.07 4.91 0.27
N VAL A 310 -3.76 3.69 0.70
CA VAL A 310 -4.68 2.54 0.54
C VAL A 310 -6.05 2.88 1.13
N LEU A 311 -6.10 3.28 2.40
CA LEU A 311 -7.36 3.60 3.08
C LEU A 311 -8.13 4.73 2.39
N ALA A 312 -7.42 5.81 2.01
CA ALA A 312 -8.02 6.93 1.31
C ALA A 312 -8.61 6.51 -0.05
N ALA A 313 -7.86 5.74 -0.85
CA ALA A 313 -8.30 5.31 -2.16
C ALA A 313 -9.46 4.30 -2.09
N MET A 314 -9.44 3.38 -1.12
CA MET A 314 -10.55 2.46 -0.86
C MET A 314 -11.83 3.21 -0.50
N LEU A 315 -11.75 4.26 0.33
CA LEU A 315 -12.91 5.10 0.66
C LEU A 315 -13.45 5.86 -0.55
N GLU A 316 -12.57 6.40 -1.40
CA GLU A 316 -13.00 7.03 -2.65
C GLU A 316 -13.71 6.06 -3.59
N MET A 317 -13.26 4.80 -3.63
CA MET A 317 -13.92 3.77 -4.42
C MET A 317 -15.26 3.35 -3.82
N ASN A 318 -15.33 3.19 -2.49
CA ASN A 318 -16.58 2.85 -1.80
C ASN A 318 -17.66 3.92 -2.02
N GLU A 319 -17.31 5.21 -1.91
CA GLU A 319 -18.25 6.31 -2.15
C GLU A 319 -18.80 6.29 -3.58
N ARG A 320 -17.95 6.02 -4.58
CA ARG A 320 -18.39 5.87 -5.97
C ARG A 320 -19.37 4.72 -6.14
N ALA A 321 -19.08 3.58 -5.52
CA ALA A 321 -19.94 2.41 -5.63
C ALA A 321 -21.27 2.57 -4.87
N LEU A 322 -21.30 3.35 -3.79
CA LEU A 322 -22.54 3.71 -3.10
C LEU A 322 -23.37 4.70 -3.93
N LEU A 323 -22.74 5.68 -4.57
CA LEU A 323 -23.43 6.62 -5.47
C LEU A 323 -24.01 5.94 -6.71
N ALA A 324 -23.40 4.85 -7.20
CA ALA A 324 -23.91 4.10 -8.34
C ALA A 324 -25.15 3.23 -8.01
N LYS A 325 -25.52 3.08 -6.72
CA LYS A 325 -26.71 2.33 -6.30
C LYS A 325 -27.96 3.19 -6.11
N ASN A 326 -27.81 4.51 -6.13
CA ASN A 326 -28.89 5.50 -6.01
C ASN A 326 -29.15 6.18 -7.34
#